data_AF-A0A5B2VZH0-F1
#
_entry.id   AF-A0A5B2VZH0-F1
#
_cell.length_a   1.000
_cell.length_b   1.000
_cell.length_c   1.000
_cell.angle_alpha   90.00
_cell.angle_beta   90.00
_cell.angle_gamma   90.00
#
_symmetry.space_group_name_H-M   'P 1'
#
loop_
_entity.id
_entity.type
_entity.pdbx_description
1 polymer ?
#
loop_
_entity_poly.entity_id
_entity_poly.type
_entity_poly.pdbx_seq_one_letter_code
_entity_poly.pdbx_strand_id
1 'polypeptide(L)'
;MDSIRIRCPKCEWEPDGKAYWQCSCGHKWDTFSTGGRCPACQRVWEDTQCPTVPGGCRSWSPHLDWYEHLDNVVLEVKEVLEAPVTQEREH
;
A
#
# COMPACT_ATOMS: atom_id res chain seq x y z
N MET A 1 6.61 -6.79 -15.51
CA MET A 1 6.32 -6.20 -14.19
C MET A 1 4.96 -6.66 -13.75
N ASP A 2 4.90 -7.42 -12.65
CA ASP A 2 3.65 -7.60 -11.92
C ASP A 2 3.27 -6.24 -11.34
N SER A 3 2.12 -5.70 -11.75
CA SER A 3 1.59 -4.47 -11.16
C SER A 3 1.08 -4.77 -9.75
N ILE A 4 1.53 -4.00 -8.76
CA ILE A 4 0.97 -4.04 -7.40
C ILE A 4 -0.54 -3.87 -7.47
N ARG A 5 -1.29 -4.76 -6.82
CA ARG A 5 -2.75 -4.65 -6.67
C ARG A 5 -3.07 -4.39 -5.21
N ILE A 6 -4.10 -3.59 -4.97
CA ILE A 6 -4.52 -3.24 -3.62
C ILE A 6 -5.88 -3.86 -3.37
N ARG A 7 -5.98 -4.82 -2.45
CA ARG A 7 -7.26 -5.47 -2.11
C ARG A 7 -7.32 -5.85 -0.65
N CYS A 8 -8.52 -5.91 -0.09
CA CYS A 8 -8.70 -6.39 1.27
C CYS A 8 -8.25 -7.86 1.35
N PRO A 9 -7.29 -8.22 2.23
CA PRO A 9 -6.78 -9.59 2.32
C PRO A 9 -7.82 -10.60 2.84
N LYS A 10 -8.99 -10.13 3.26
CA LYS A 10 -10.05 -10.94 3.85
C LYS A 10 -11.29 -11.12 2.96
N CYS A 11 -11.54 -10.20 2.03
CA CYS A 11 -12.74 -10.24 1.19
C CYS A 11 -12.52 -9.72 -0.23
N GLU A 12 -11.27 -9.43 -0.60
CA GLU A 12 -10.86 -8.99 -1.93
C GLU A 12 -11.46 -7.65 -2.39
N TRP A 13 -12.11 -6.90 -1.49
CA TRP A 13 -12.61 -5.55 -1.80
C TRP A 13 -11.48 -4.64 -2.29
N GLU A 14 -11.72 -3.98 -3.41
CA GLU A 14 -10.74 -3.11 -4.08
C GLU A 14 -11.09 -1.62 -3.85
N PRO A 15 -10.12 -0.78 -3.45
CA PRO A 15 -10.32 0.65 -3.27
C PRO A 15 -10.51 1.36 -4.61
N ASP A 16 -11.47 2.29 -4.65
CA ASP A 16 -11.81 3.10 -5.83
C ASP A 16 -11.21 4.52 -5.78
N GLY A 17 -10.29 4.78 -4.85
CA GLY A 17 -9.66 6.08 -4.63
C GLY A 17 -10.49 7.08 -3.82
N LYS A 18 -11.67 6.71 -3.30
CA LYS A 18 -12.48 7.61 -2.46
C LYS A 18 -12.02 7.63 -1.00
N ALA A 19 -12.41 8.70 -0.32
CA ALA A 19 -12.08 8.97 1.08
C ALA A 19 -12.93 8.15 2.06
N TYR A 20 -12.66 6.85 2.16
CA TYR A 20 -13.38 5.94 3.07
C TYR A 20 -12.86 5.94 4.50
N TRP A 21 -11.61 6.38 4.73
CA TRP A 21 -10.97 6.31 6.04
C TRP A 21 -10.90 7.67 6.70
N GLN A 22 -10.95 7.68 8.04
CA GLN A 22 -10.84 8.88 8.86
C GLN A 22 -9.75 8.73 9.92
N CYS A 23 -8.93 9.76 10.07
CA CYS A 23 -7.83 9.79 11.02
C CYS A 23 -8.36 10.22 12.37
N SER A 24 -7.62 9.94 13.43
CA SER A 24 -7.87 10.48 14.76
C SER A 24 -7.76 12.01 14.84
N CYS A 25 -7.13 12.67 13.85
CA CYS A 25 -7.20 14.13 13.70
C CYS A 25 -8.45 14.63 12.96
N GLY A 26 -9.33 13.73 12.51
CA GLY A 26 -10.58 14.02 11.80
C GLY A 26 -10.48 14.08 10.28
N HIS A 27 -9.27 14.11 9.70
CA HIS A 27 -9.08 14.13 8.25
C HIS A 27 -9.58 12.84 7.58
N LYS A 28 -10.35 12.96 6.50
CA LYS A 28 -10.83 11.82 5.70
C LYS A 28 -10.05 11.72 4.40
N TRP A 29 -9.56 10.54 4.04
CA TRP A 29 -8.76 10.35 2.82
C TRP A 29 -8.79 8.91 2.33
N ASP A 30 -8.28 8.70 1.11
CA ASP A 30 -7.93 7.38 0.62
C ASP A 30 -6.58 6.97 1.21
N THR A 31 -6.59 5.96 2.09
CA THR A 31 -5.40 5.52 2.81
C THR A 31 -4.27 5.04 1.87
N PHE A 32 -4.63 4.54 0.68
CA PHE A 32 -3.67 3.99 -0.28
C PHE A 32 -2.95 5.07 -1.09
N SER A 33 -3.53 6.27 -1.21
CA SER A 33 -2.87 7.42 -1.86
C SER A 33 -1.57 7.88 -1.17
N THR A 34 -1.33 7.45 0.08
CA THR A 34 -0.18 7.86 0.89
C THR A 34 0.49 6.70 1.63
N GLY A 35 0.13 5.45 1.32
CA GLY A 35 0.67 4.28 2.03
C GLY A 35 0.36 4.29 3.53
N GLY A 36 -0.87 4.67 3.92
CA GLY A 36 -1.31 4.65 5.32
C GLY A 36 -0.93 5.90 6.13
N ARG A 37 -0.28 6.90 5.51
CA ARG A 37 0.12 8.13 6.18
C ARG A 37 -0.93 9.23 6.05
N CYS A 38 -1.45 9.74 7.17
CA CYS A 38 -2.40 10.84 7.14
C CYS A 38 -1.77 12.11 6.52
N PRO A 39 -2.35 12.70 5.46
CA PRO A 39 -1.82 13.93 4.86
C PRO A 39 -1.78 15.12 5.82
N ALA A 40 -2.75 15.21 6.73
CA ALA A 40 -2.91 16.36 7.61
C ALA A 40 -1.97 16.34 8.82
N CYS A 41 -1.88 15.21 9.54
CA CYS A 41 -1.11 15.12 10.79
C CYS A 41 0.10 14.19 10.73
N GLN A 42 0.39 13.59 9.56
CA GLN A 42 1.55 12.74 9.30
C GLN A 42 1.63 11.44 10.12
N ARG A 43 0.59 11.10 10.90
CA ARG A 43 0.47 9.79 11.55
C ARG A 43 0.45 8.68 10.51
N VAL A 44 1.24 7.63 10.74
CA VAL A 44 1.26 6.40 9.94
C VAL A 44 0.35 5.37 10.63
N TRP A 45 -0.54 4.76 9.86
CA TRP A 45 -1.44 3.70 10.33
C TRP A 45 -0.90 2.33 9.94
N GLU A 46 -0.69 1.47 10.93
CA GLU A 46 -0.18 0.11 10.73
C GLU A 46 -1.28 -0.85 10.29
N ASP A 47 -2.53 -0.59 10.66
CA ASP A 47 -3.71 -1.36 10.29
C ASP A 47 -4.69 -0.53 9.46
N THR A 48 -5.43 -1.20 8.57
CA THR A 48 -6.50 -0.61 7.78
C THR A 48 -7.78 -1.42 7.92
N GLN A 49 -8.88 -0.74 8.22
CA GLN A 49 -10.21 -1.36 8.24
C GLN A 49 -10.79 -1.42 6.84
N CYS A 50 -11.30 -2.57 6.41
CA CYS A 50 -12.07 -2.68 5.17
C CYS A 50 -13.40 -1.90 5.30
N PRO A 51 -13.76 -0.99 4.38
CA PRO A 51 -14.99 -0.20 4.50
C PRO A 51 -16.24 -1.07 4.30
N THR A 52 -17.34 -0.75 4.99
CA THR A 52 -18.59 -1.50 4.80
C THR A 52 -19.25 -1.22 3.45
N VAL A 53 -19.19 0.03 2.99
CA VAL A 53 -19.82 0.50 1.75
C VAL A 53 -18.71 0.80 0.74
N PRO A 54 -18.80 0.34 -0.53
CA PRO A 54 -19.96 -0.30 -1.18
C PRO A 54 -20.11 -1.81 -0.98
N GLY A 55 -19.21 -2.51 -0.28
CA GLY A 55 -19.36 -3.95 -0.08
C GLY A 55 -18.18 -4.66 0.60
N GLY A 56 -17.43 -3.97 1.45
CA GLY A 56 -16.32 -4.60 2.18
C GLY A 56 -16.73 -5.21 3.53
N CYS A 57 -15.80 -5.92 4.16
CA CYS A 57 -16.10 -6.83 5.27
C CYS A 57 -15.95 -6.26 6.68
N ARG A 58 -15.63 -4.96 6.83
CA ARG A 58 -15.41 -4.29 8.13
C ARG A 58 -14.27 -4.85 9.00
N SER A 59 -13.53 -5.83 8.51
CA SER A 59 -12.41 -6.41 9.24
C SER A 59 -11.18 -5.51 9.17
N TRP A 60 -10.40 -5.52 10.24
CA TRP A 60 -9.06 -4.92 10.27
C TRP A 60 -8.01 -5.91 9.78
N SER A 61 -6.99 -5.42 9.11
CA SER A 61 -5.77 -6.16 8.78
C SER A 61 -4.59 -5.19 8.71
N PRO A 62 -3.34 -5.70 8.82
CA PRO A 62 -2.15 -4.91 8.56
C PRO A 62 -2.27 -4.18 7.21
N HIS A 63 -1.83 -2.93 7.16
CA HIS A 63 -1.92 -2.11 5.94
C HIS A 63 -1.10 -2.71 4.80
N LEU A 64 0.05 -3.32 5.11
CA LEU A 64 0.91 -3.96 4.11
C LEU A 64 0.26 -5.20 3.47
N ASP A 65 -0.59 -5.93 4.20
CA ASP A 65 -1.29 -7.11 3.66
C ASP A 65 -2.29 -6.76 2.56
N TRP A 66 -2.61 -5.48 2.37
CA TRP A 66 -3.47 -5.04 1.27
C TRP A 66 -2.74 -5.01 -0.09
N TYR A 67 -1.41 -5.00 -0.11
CA TYR A 67 -0.61 -4.88 -1.32
C TYR A 67 -0.20 -6.27 -1.84
N GLU A 68 -0.99 -6.80 -2.77
CA GLU A 68 -0.65 -8.04 -3.47
C GLU A 68 0.57 -7.82 -4.38
N HIS A 69 1.40 -8.86 -4.48
CA HIS A 69 2.64 -8.87 -5.28
C HIS A 69 3.73 -7.90 -4.81
N LEU A 70 3.59 -7.33 -3.61
CA LEU A 70 4.64 -6.48 -3.02
C LEU A 70 5.98 -7.22 -2.91
N ASP A 71 5.95 -8.51 -2.53
CA ASP A 71 7.14 -9.35 -2.42
C ASP A 71 7.90 -9.45 -3.75
N ASN A 72 7.19 -9.58 -4.88
CA ASN A 72 7.79 -9.66 -6.21
C ASN A 72 8.57 -8.37 -6.53
N VAL A 73 7.98 -7.22 -6.23
CA VAL A 73 8.63 -5.91 -6.44
C VAL A 73 9.85 -5.76 -5.54
N VAL A 74 9.77 -6.18 -4.29
CA VAL A 74 10.90 -6.12 -3.35
C VAL A 74 12.05 -7.00 -3.82
N LEU A 75 11.76 -8.20 -4.32
CA LEU A 75 12.76 -9.11 -4.88
C LEU A 75 13.41 -8.51 -6.14
N GLU A 76 12.63 -7.94 -7.06
CA GLU A 76 13.15 -7.27 -8.26
C GLU A 76 14.09 -6.10 -7.90
N VAL A 77 13.68 -5.25 -6.96
CA VAL A 77 14.53 -4.14 -6.48
C VAL A 77 15.81 -4.66 -5.82
N LYS A 78 15.72 -5.72 -5.01
CA LYS A 78 16.88 -6.32 -4.36
C LYS A 78 17.90 -6.84 -5.38
N GLU A 79 17.44 -7.54 -6.42
CA GLU A 79 18.30 -8.05 -7.49
C GLU A 79 19.04 -6.91 -8.21
N VAL A 80 18.36 -5.79 -8.48
CA VAL A 80 18.99 -4.60 -9.10
C VAL A 80 20.06 -3.98 -8.20
N LEU A 81 19.81 -3.89 -6.89
CA LEU A 81 20.77 -3.33 -5.92
C LEU A 81 21.98 -4.23 -5.70
N GLU A 82 21.80 -5.55 -5.79
CA GLU A 82 22.86 -6.55 -5.64
C GLU A 82 23.64 -6.81 -6.93
N ALA A 83 23.14 -6.33 -8.08
CA ALA A 83 23.83 -6.47 -9.36
C ALA A 83 25.20 -5.77 -9.33
N PRO A 84 26.27 -6.43 -9.81
CA PRO A 84 27.59 -5.84 -9.86
C PRO A 84 27.57 -4.60 -10.75
N VAL A 85 27.96 -3.45 -10.21
CA VAL A 85 28.13 -2.20 -10.96
C VAL A 85 29.15 -2.46 -12.07
N THR A 86 28.71 -2.58 -13.32
CA THR A 86 29.62 -2.59 -14.46
C THR A 86 30.19 -1.18 -14.59
N GLN A 87 31.41 -0.97 -14.10
CA GLN A 87 32.19 0.22 -14.44
C GLN A 87 32.48 0.15 -15.94
N GLU A 88 31.75 0.93 -16.74
CA GLU A 88 32.21 1.35 -18.05
C GLU A 88 33.48 2.18 -17.81
N ARG A 89 34.64 1.52 -17.89
CA ARG A 89 35.93 2.19 -17.98
C ARG A 89 35.98 2.89 -19.33
N GLU A 90 35.57 4.15 -19.35
CA GLU A 90 35.93 5.09 -20.42
C GLU A 90 37.47 5.09 -20.53
N HIS A 91 37.97 4.71 -21.71
CA HIS A 91 39.38 4.74 -22.09
C HIS A 91 39.73 6.09 -22.73
#